data_AF-A0A7V5ZL19-F1
#
_entry.id   AF-A0A7V5ZL19-F1
#
_cell.length_a   1.000
_cell.length_b   1.000
_cell.length_c   1.000
_cell.angle_alpha   90.00
_cell.angle_beta   90.00
_cell.angle_gamma   90.00
#
_symmetry.space_group_name_H-M   'P 1'
#
loop_
_entity.id
_entity.type
_entity.pdbx_description
1 polymer ?
#
loop_
_entity_poly.entity_id
_entity_poly.type
_entity_poly.pdbx_seq_one_letter_code
_entity_poly.pdbx_strand_id
1 'polypeptide(L)'
;MARRPSSAPPIEEVLLALADAAWTGTVVVVQPRFRRRLFLEGGTLVGVASENPTEWLGQFLVGASLIDEEQLRQGLAGQEAAAVPLGVVLERSGAVDAAQLDRVLTAQAREVVCALFETPPLEVRTQDGVLPASHPRGLRLPLPELILEGIRRRIRRREVEGCLGGLEVVPRRVSSLEPPGLDAQAQRVLAAVDGSRDLEEIGLACHLPTFWVAEIVLRGVEAGFLAVRPAAAGPAEMSDELVLERAEELVTEGEFKRAWDLLRPLRSRPTHRDTFDHMEELLQRMETAVNRRGIGGSLVPRRLAAADAADRPLEPEVAYVLSRINGSWTLRQIQQIVPLEALHFAVIVDALVRRGLVELVDPSATPGGG
;
A
#
# COMPACT_ATOMS: atom_id res chain seq x y z
N MET A 1 -17.50 -27.77 -23.66
CA MET A 1 -18.24 -27.11 -22.57
C MET A 1 -17.23 -26.63 -21.54
N ALA A 2 -16.87 -25.35 -21.57
CA ALA A 2 -15.94 -24.79 -20.61
C ALA A 2 -16.59 -24.78 -19.22
N ARG A 3 -15.97 -25.48 -18.25
CA ARG A 3 -16.36 -25.39 -16.84
C ARG A 3 -16.24 -23.93 -16.43
N ARG A 4 -17.33 -23.34 -15.94
CA ARG A 4 -17.28 -22.08 -15.19
C ARG A 4 -16.18 -22.22 -14.13
N PRO A 5 -15.23 -21.28 -13.97
CA PRO A 5 -14.53 -21.22 -12.71
C PRO A 5 -15.59 -20.92 -11.65
N SER A 6 -15.76 -21.85 -10.71
CA SER A 6 -16.45 -21.56 -9.45
C SER A 6 -15.78 -20.30 -8.90
N SER A 7 -16.54 -19.23 -8.64
CA SER A 7 -16.01 -18.15 -7.79
C SER A 7 -15.41 -18.80 -6.54
N ALA A 8 -14.22 -18.37 -6.13
CA ALA A 8 -13.67 -18.83 -4.88
C ALA A 8 -14.72 -18.60 -3.77
N PRO A 9 -14.85 -19.53 -2.80
CA PRO A 9 -15.80 -19.35 -1.70
C PRO A 9 -15.50 -18.03 -0.96
N PRO A 10 -16.52 -17.39 -0.36
CA PRO A 10 -16.32 -16.23 0.50
C PRO A 10 -15.24 -16.52 1.55
N ILE A 11 -14.36 -15.54 1.79
CA ILE A 11 -13.21 -15.76 2.66
C ILE A 11 -13.62 -16.13 4.08
N GLU A 12 -14.75 -15.61 4.55
CA GLU A 12 -15.33 -15.96 5.86
C GLU A 12 -15.62 -17.46 6.01
N GLU A 13 -16.12 -18.12 4.96
CA GLU A 13 -16.45 -19.55 4.99
C GLU A 13 -15.19 -20.39 5.04
N VAL A 14 -14.18 -20.02 4.26
CA VAL A 14 -12.86 -20.67 4.28
C VAL A 14 -12.22 -20.58 5.66
N LEU A 15 -12.13 -19.36 6.21
CA LEU A 15 -11.47 -19.15 7.49
C LEU A 15 -12.22 -19.83 8.63
N LEU A 16 -13.56 -19.85 8.59
CA LEU A 16 -14.37 -20.55 9.58
C LEU A 16 -14.13 -22.08 9.53
N ALA A 17 -14.13 -22.67 8.34
CA ALA A 17 -13.87 -24.10 8.19
C ALA A 17 -12.46 -24.50 8.69
N LEU A 18 -11.45 -23.66 8.44
CA LEU A 18 -10.08 -23.88 8.94
C LEU A 18 -10.00 -23.73 10.47
N ALA A 19 -10.77 -22.81 11.05
CA ALA A 19 -10.86 -22.65 12.49
C ALA A 19 -11.52 -23.86 13.15
N ASP A 20 -12.65 -24.32 12.64
CA ASP A 20 -13.40 -25.48 13.15
C ASP A 20 -12.59 -26.78 13.08
N ALA A 21 -11.77 -26.92 12.03
CA ALA A 21 -10.88 -28.06 11.86
C ALA A 21 -9.59 -27.97 12.70
N ALA A 22 -9.39 -26.91 13.48
CA ALA A 22 -8.13 -26.60 14.15
C ALA A 22 -6.92 -26.73 13.21
N TRP A 23 -7.07 -26.27 11.97
CA TRP A 23 -6.13 -26.55 10.89
C TRP A 23 -4.78 -25.85 11.09
N THR A 24 -3.72 -26.48 10.61
CA THR A 24 -2.33 -25.98 10.70
C THR A 24 -1.66 -25.97 9.33
N GLY A 25 -1.06 -24.83 8.97
CA GLY A 25 -0.35 -24.66 7.70
C GLY A 25 -0.44 -23.24 7.15
N THR A 26 -0.21 -23.08 5.85
CA THR A 26 -0.26 -21.78 5.16
C THR A 26 -1.49 -21.67 4.27
N VAL A 27 -2.26 -20.59 4.42
CA VAL A 27 -3.33 -20.20 3.49
C VAL A 27 -2.80 -19.10 2.58
N VAL A 28 -2.83 -19.33 1.27
CA VAL A 28 -2.47 -18.35 0.25
C VAL A 28 -3.76 -17.81 -0.37
N VAL A 29 -4.01 -16.52 -0.21
CA VAL A 29 -5.17 -15.83 -0.77
C VAL A 29 -4.69 -14.93 -1.90
N VAL A 30 -5.21 -15.17 -3.10
CA VAL A 30 -4.93 -14.36 -4.29
C VAL A 30 -6.13 -13.45 -4.53
N GLN A 31 -5.92 -12.14 -4.43
CA GLN A 31 -6.88 -11.11 -4.82
C GLN A 31 -6.37 -10.39 -6.08
N PRO A 32 -7.20 -9.60 -6.79
CA PRO A 32 -6.83 -8.99 -8.06
C PRO A 32 -5.51 -8.21 -8.03
N ARG A 33 -5.26 -7.46 -6.95
CA ARG A 33 -4.08 -6.58 -6.84
C ARG A 33 -2.91 -7.18 -6.07
N PHE A 34 -3.19 -8.04 -5.10
CA PHE A 34 -2.18 -8.52 -4.15
C PHE A 34 -2.45 -9.95 -3.71
N ARG A 35 -1.36 -10.67 -3.43
CA ARG A 35 -1.41 -11.96 -2.75
C ARG A 35 -1.04 -11.81 -1.27
N ARG A 36 -1.77 -12.52 -0.42
CA ARG A 36 -1.55 -12.59 1.03
C ARG A 36 -1.35 -14.03 1.47
N ARG A 37 -0.58 -14.22 2.54
CA ARG A 37 -0.34 -15.50 3.20
C ARG A 37 -0.70 -15.39 4.67
N LEU A 38 -1.50 -16.32 5.15
CA LEU A 38 -1.85 -16.49 6.56
C LEU A 38 -1.18 -17.76 7.07
N PHE A 39 -0.49 -17.68 8.20
CA PHE A 39 0.14 -18.81 8.86
C PHE A 39 -0.71 -19.22 10.05
N LEU A 40 -1.23 -20.45 10.02
CA LEU A 40 -2.17 -20.98 11.00
C LEU A 40 -1.55 -22.13 11.79
N GLU A 41 -1.78 -22.14 13.10
CA GLU A 41 -1.43 -23.23 14.00
C GLU A 41 -2.63 -23.51 14.92
N GLY A 42 -3.24 -24.69 14.77
CA GLY A 42 -4.40 -25.08 15.57
C GLY A 42 -5.61 -24.14 15.39
N GLY A 43 -5.88 -23.66 14.17
CA GLY A 43 -6.95 -22.68 13.91
C GLY A 43 -6.67 -21.26 14.45
N THR A 44 -5.45 -20.99 14.90
CA THR A 44 -4.99 -19.68 15.37
C THR A 44 -4.04 -19.06 14.37
N LEU A 45 -4.20 -17.78 14.07
CA LEU A 45 -3.25 -17.03 13.25
C LEU A 45 -1.98 -16.74 14.06
N VAL A 46 -0.84 -17.19 13.54
CA VAL A 46 0.49 -17.01 14.15
C VAL A 46 1.42 -16.12 13.34
N GLY A 47 0.98 -15.68 12.16
CA GLY A 47 1.72 -14.76 11.32
C GLY A 47 1.02 -14.46 10.00
N VAL A 48 1.49 -13.42 9.32
CA VAL A 48 1.02 -12.99 8.01
C VAL A 48 2.18 -12.59 7.11
N ALA A 49 1.97 -12.64 5.80
CA ALA A 49 2.80 -11.96 4.82
C ALA A 49 1.92 -11.37 3.70
N SER A 50 2.27 -10.20 3.20
CA SER A 50 1.49 -9.50 2.18
C SER A 50 2.39 -8.91 1.10
N GLU A 51 1.93 -8.94 -0.14
CA GLU A 51 2.52 -8.21 -1.26
C GLU A 51 2.06 -6.75 -1.32
N ASN A 52 1.04 -6.37 -0.53
CA ASN A 52 0.62 -4.99 -0.43
C ASN A 52 1.64 -4.18 0.40
N PRO A 53 2.32 -3.17 -0.17
CA PRO A 53 3.34 -2.40 0.54
C PRO A 53 2.83 -1.67 1.78
N THR A 54 1.56 -1.25 1.79
CA THR A 54 0.93 -0.59 2.95
C THR A 54 0.75 -1.53 4.14
N GLU A 55 0.83 -2.85 3.91
CA GLU A 55 0.65 -3.89 4.92
C GLU A 55 1.98 -4.41 5.51
N TRP A 56 3.12 -3.88 5.08
CA TRP A 56 4.42 -4.29 5.60
C TRP A 56 4.66 -3.79 7.02
N LEU A 57 5.36 -4.60 7.83
CA LEU A 57 5.66 -4.29 9.23
C LEU A 57 6.32 -2.91 9.41
N GLY A 58 7.24 -2.56 8.50
CA GLY A 58 7.91 -1.26 8.52
C GLY A 58 6.95 -0.07 8.47
N GLN A 59 5.87 -0.18 7.70
CA GLN A 59 4.89 0.89 7.56
C GLN A 59 4.11 1.10 8.86
N PHE A 60 3.75 0.02 9.56
CA PHE A 60 3.09 0.14 10.86
C PHE A 60 4.02 0.72 11.92
N LEU A 61 5.31 0.37 11.90
CA LEU A 61 6.29 0.90 12.85
C LEU A 61 6.50 2.41 12.68
N VAL A 62 6.64 2.87 11.42
CA VAL A 62 6.75 4.30 11.09
C VAL A 62 5.43 5.03 11.37
N GLY A 63 4.30 4.45 10.95
CA GLY A 63 2.96 4.99 11.20
C GLY A 63 2.61 5.08 12.70
N ALA A 64 3.15 4.20 13.53
CA ALA A 64 3.01 4.27 14.99
C ALA A 64 4.03 5.21 15.65
N SER A 65 4.91 5.87 14.86
CA SER A 65 6.00 6.73 15.36
C SER A 65 6.94 6.01 16.34
N LEU A 66 7.10 4.70 16.19
CA LEU A 66 8.03 3.90 16.98
C LEU A 66 9.45 3.94 16.41
N ILE A 67 9.55 4.06 15.09
CA ILE A 67 10.81 4.29 14.37
C ILE A 67 10.59 5.36 13.30
N ASP A 68 11.66 5.99 12.83
CA ASP A 68 11.66 6.80 11.62
C ASP A 68 12.04 5.99 10.36
N GLU A 69 11.98 6.63 9.19
CA GLU A 69 12.31 5.99 7.90
C GLU A 69 13.79 5.57 7.79
N GLU A 70 14.72 6.29 8.45
CA GLU A 70 16.14 5.97 8.41
C GLU A 70 16.43 4.74 9.28
N GLN A 71 15.83 4.64 10.46
CA GLN A 71 15.86 3.44 11.31
C GLN A 71 15.23 2.25 10.59
N LEU A 72 14.11 2.43 9.89
CA LEU A 72 13.50 1.37 9.07
C LEU A 72 14.47 0.89 7.99
N ARG A 73 15.09 1.80 7.24
CA ARG A 73 16.05 1.47 6.20
C ARG A 73 17.26 0.72 6.77
N GLN A 74 17.82 1.17 7.89
CA GLN A 74 18.91 0.48 8.58
C GLN A 74 18.49 -0.93 9.01
N GLY A 75 17.27 -1.08 9.55
CA GLY A 75 16.70 -2.37 9.91
C GLY A 75 16.55 -3.32 8.72
N LEU A 76 16.07 -2.82 7.58
CA LEU A 76 15.94 -3.60 6.33
C LEU A 76 17.30 -4.05 5.79
N ALA A 77 18.30 -3.17 5.81
CA ALA A 77 19.67 -3.51 5.43
C ALA A 77 20.26 -4.60 6.37
N GLY A 78 20.01 -4.48 7.67
CA GLY A 78 20.39 -5.49 8.65
C GLY A 78 19.68 -6.84 8.44
N GLN A 79 18.39 -6.80 8.07
CA GLN A 79 17.62 -8.00 7.73
C GLN A 79 18.20 -8.72 6.52
N GLU A 80 18.54 -8.00 5.46
CA GLU A 80 19.15 -8.59 4.25
C GLU A 80 20.52 -9.19 4.56
N ALA A 81 21.35 -8.49 5.34
CA ALA A 81 22.69 -8.95 5.70
C ALA A 81 22.71 -10.17 6.63
N ALA A 82 21.80 -10.21 7.61
CA ALA A 82 21.76 -11.27 8.62
C ALA A 82 20.75 -12.40 8.30
N ALA A 83 19.95 -12.25 7.23
CA ALA A 83 18.88 -13.18 6.85
C ALA A 83 17.90 -13.52 7.99
N VAL A 84 17.57 -12.54 8.84
CA VAL A 84 16.62 -12.67 9.95
C VAL A 84 15.43 -11.70 9.78
N PRO A 85 14.27 -11.95 10.40
CA PRO A 85 13.12 -11.06 10.29
C PRO A 85 13.41 -9.63 10.78
N LEU A 86 12.85 -8.63 10.10
CA LEU A 86 13.01 -7.20 10.44
C LEU A 86 12.74 -6.91 11.93
N GLY A 87 11.68 -7.48 12.50
CA GLY A 87 11.35 -7.29 13.92
C GLY A 87 12.47 -7.71 14.86
N VAL A 88 13.17 -8.81 14.54
CA VAL A 88 14.32 -9.29 15.34
C VAL A 88 15.52 -8.34 15.22
N VAL A 89 15.74 -7.77 14.04
CA VAL A 89 16.81 -6.78 13.83
C VAL A 89 16.56 -5.53 14.66
N LEU A 90 15.34 -5.00 14.60
CA LEU A 90 14.96 -3.77 15.30
C LEU A 90 14.89 -3.94 16.82
N GLU A 91 14.48 -5.13 17.30
CA GLU A 91 14.53 -5.46 18.73
C GLU A 91 15.98 -5.52 19.24
N ARG A 92 16.87 -6.20 18.48
CA ARG A 92 18.29 -6.33 18.84
C ARG A 92 19.04 -5.00 18.81
N SER A 93 18.68 -4.08 17.93
CA SER A 93 19.26 -2.74 17.90
C SER A 93 18.71 -1.80 18.97
N GLY A 94 17.67 -2.23 19.71
CA GLY A 94 16.98 -1.39 20.69
C GLY A 94 16.09 -0.31 20.08
N ALA A 95 15.80 -0.39 18.77
CA ALA A 95 14.89 0.55 18.10
C ALA A 95 13.42 0.33 18.52
N VAL A 96 13.06 -0.91 18.86
CA VAL A 96 11.77 -1.25 19.48
C VAL A 96 11.97 -2.27 20.60
N ASP A 97 11.11 -2.24 21.61
CA ASP A 97 11.03 -3.31 22.60
C ASP A 97 10.06 -4.44 22.17
N ALA A 98 10.13 -5.57 22.87
CA ALA A 98 9.28 -6.74 22.59
C ALA A 98 7.77 -6.45 22.67
N ALA A 99 7.34 -5.59 23.60
CA ALA A 99 5.93 -5.29 23.82
C ALA A 99 5.39 -4.30 22.78
N GLN A 100 6.22 -3.37 22.30
CA GLN A 100 5.94 -2.52 21.15
C GLN A 100 5.84 -3.37 19.89
N LEU A 101 6.82 -4.25 19.65
CA LEU A 101 6.84 -5.11 18.48
C LEU A 101 5.62 -6.05 18.43
N ASP A 102 5.25 -6.68 19.55
CA ASP A 102 4.08 -7.55 19.63
C ASP A 102 2.76 -6.82 19.35
N ARG A 103 2.59 -5.60 19.89
CA ARG A 103 1.44 -4.73 19.59
C ARG A 103 1.35 -4.40 18.10
N VAL A 104 2.46 -4.07 17.48
CA VAL A 104 2.51 -3.68 16.06
C VAL A 104 2.26 -4.88 15.15
N LEU A 105 2.86 -6.03 15.44
CA LEU A 105 2.61 -7.27 14.71
C LEU A 105 1.15 -7.71 14.82
N THR A 106 0.54 -7.52 15.99
CA THR A 106 -0.90 -7.77 16.18
C THR A 106 -1.75 -6.83 15.33
N ALA A 107 -1.44 -5.53 15.31
CA ALA A 107 -2.15 -4.57 14.47
C ALA A 107 -1.98 -4.88 12.97
N GLN A 108 -0.76 -5.21 12.54
CA GLN A 108 -0.46 -5.62 11.16
C GLN A 108 -1.25 -6.86 10.77
N ALA A 109 -1.23 -7.90 11.61
CA ALA A 109 -1.94 -9.16 11.33
C ALA A 109 -3.46 -8.95 11.23
N ARG A 110 -4.04 -8.13 12.13
CA ARG A 110 -5.46 -7.75 12.05
C ARG A 110 -5.78 -7.03 10.75
N GLU A 111 -4.96 -6.05 10.35
CA GLU A 111 -5.18 -5.31 9.10
C GLU A 111 -5.11 -6.23 7.89
N VAL A 112 -4.09 -7.07 7.79
CA VAL A 112 -3.92 -7.99 6.64
C VAL A 112 -5.11 -8.94 6.52
N VAL A 113 -5.63 -9.47 7.63
CA VAL A 113 -6.80 -10.36 7.60
C VAL A 113 -8.08 -9.59 7.30
N CYS A 114 -8.30 -8.42 7.90
CA CYS A 114 -9.49 -7.60 7.64
C CYS A 114 -9.56 -7.12 6.19
N ALA A 115 -8.41 -6.80 5.58
CA ALA A 115 -8.30 -6.44 4.17
C ALA A 115 -8.81 -7.55 3.21
N LEU A 116 -8.79 -8.81 3.64
CA LEU A 116 -9.34 -9.92 2.84
C LEU A 116 -10.85 -9.83 2.65
N PHE A 117 -11.55 -9.15 3.55
CA PHE A 117 -13.01 -8.99 3.49
C PHE A 117 -13.43 -7.84 2.57
N GLU A 118 -12.50 -6.99 2.15
CA GLU A 118 -12.79 -5.84 1.30
C GLU A 118 -12.96 -6.23 -0.16
N THR A 119 -12.14 -7.15 -0.66
CA THR A 119 -12.16 -7.62 -2.04
C THR A 119 -12.30 -9.14 -2.09
N PRO A 120 -13.25 -9.70 -2.86
CA PRO A 120 -13.36 -11.16 -2.98
C PRO A 120 -12.05 -11.80 -3.48
N PRO A 121 -11.69 -12.99 -2.96
CA PRO A 121 -10.55 -13.72 -3.49
C PRO A 121 -10.84 -14.22 -4.92
N LEU A 122 -9.83 -14.17 -5.77
CA LEU A 122 -9.84 -14.88 -7.05
C LEU A 122 -9.54 -16.37 -6.83
N GLU A 123 -8.65 -16.66 -5.89
CA GLU A 123 -8.24 -18.01 -5.56
C GLU A 123 -7.81 -18.11 -4.09
N VAL A 124 -8.09 -19.24 -3.47
CA VAL A 124 -7.58 -19.60 -2.14
C VAL A 124 -6.90 -20.97 -2.26
N ARG A 125 -5.64 -21.05 -1.83
CA ARG A 125 -4.86 -22.30 -1.78
C ARG A 125 -4.42 -22.58 -0.34
N THR A 126 -4.50 -23.83 0.07
CA THR A 126 -4.01 -24.29 1.39
C THR A 126 -2.78 -25.18 1.23
N GLN A 127 -1.79 -24.99 2.09
CA GLN A 127 -0.57 -25.78 2.16
C GLN A 127 -0.47 -26.42 3.54
N ASP A 128 -0.78 -27.71 3.62
CA ASP A 128 -0.91 -28.46 4.88
C ASP A 128 0.42 -28.61 5.61
N GLY A 129 0.45 -28.27 6.91
CA GLY A 129 1.63 -28.34 7.76
C GLY A 129 2.80 -27.42 7.39
N VAL A 130 2.68 -26.61 6.32
CA VAL A 130 3.73 -25.68 5.89
C VAL A 130 3.65 -24.41 6.71
N LEU A 131 4.68 -24.15 7.52
CA LEU A 131 4.87 -22.92 8.29
C LEU A 131 6.26 -22.33 8.01
N PRO A 132 6.43 -21.01 8.14
CA PRO A 132 7.75 -20.39 8.04
C PRO A 132 8.65 -20.88 9.18
N ALA A 133 9.94 -21.04 8.89
CA ALA A 133 10.94 -21.51 9.88
C ALA A 133 10.99 -20.64 11.15
N SER A 134 10.59 -19.37 11.03
CA SER A 134 10.39 -18.47 12.15
C SER A 134 9.15 -17.61 11.91
N HIS A 135 8.29 -17.51 12.91
CA HIS A 135 7.21 -16.53 13.02
C HIS A 135 7.23 -15.91 14.42
N PRO A 136 6.57 -14.76 14.62
CA PRO A 136 6.46 -14.17 15.95
C PRO A 136 5.82 -15.15 16.94
N ARG A 137 6.45 -15.33 18.11
CA ARG A 137 5.93 -16.26 19.14
C ARG A 137 4.76 -15.68 19.94
N GLY A 138 4.74 -14.35 20.11
CA GLY A 138 3.68 -13.65 20.84
C GLY A 138 2.38 -13.49 20.06
N LEU A 139 2.45 -13.52 18.74
CA LEU A 139 1.28 -13.36 17.88
C LEU A 139 0.43 -14.64 17.87
N ARG A 140 -0.70 -14.60 18.56
CA ARG A 140 -1.71 -15.66 18.53
C ARG A 140 -3.10 -15.05 18.48
N LEU A 141 -3.71 -15.03 17.30
CA LEU A 141 -5.03 -14.43 17.08
C LEU A 141 -6.02 -15.50 16.64
N PRO A 142 -7.03 -15.85 17.46
CA PRO A 142 -8.06 -16.80 17.07
C PRO A 142 -8.81 -16.33 15.83
N LEU A 143 -8.92 -17.20 14.82
CA LEU A 143 -9.61 -16.86 13.57
C LEU A 143 -11.07 -16.39 13.77
N PRO A 144 -11.89 -16.95 14.67
CA PRO A 144 -13.27 -16.48 14.85
C PRO A 144 -13.38 -14.99 15.19
N GLU A 145 -12.46 -14.47 16.01
CA GLU A 145 -12.44 -13.04 16.36
C GLU A 145 -12.10 -12.17 15.15
N LEU A 146 -11.10 -12.58 14.38
CA LEU A 146 -10.67 -11.89 13.16
C LEU A 146 -11.74 -11.92 12.06
N ILE A 147 -12.50 -13.01 11.96
CA ILE A 147 -13.61 -13.13 11.01
C ILE A 147 -14.71 -12.12 11.36
N LEU A 148 -15.08 -12.04 12.64
CA LEU A 148 -16.07 -11.06 13.10
C LEU A 148 -15.60 -9.62 12.88
N GLU A 149 -14.32 -9.34 13.16
CA GLU A 149 -13.71 -8.04 12.90
C GLU A 149 -13.73 -7.69 11.40
N GLY A 150 -13.34 -8.63 10.53
CA GLY A 150 -13.36 -8.46 9.07
C GLY A 150 -14.77 -8.22 8.51
N ILE A 151 -15.79 -8.93 9.01
CA ILE A 151 -17.19 -8.69 8.62
C ILE A 151 -17.62 -7.27 9.03
N ARG A 152 -17.30 -6.85 10.26
CA ARG A 152 -17.58 -5.48 10.72
C ARG A 152 -16.85 -4.44 9.86
N ARG A 153 -15.59 -4.69 9.51
CA ARG A 153 -14.77 -3.83 8.63
C ARG A 153 -15.44 -3.65 7.27
N ARG A 154 -15.91 -4.75 6.66
CA ARG A 154 -16.63 -4.73 5.38
C ARG A 154 -17.92 -3.91 5.42
N ILE A 155 -18.70 -4.05 6.50
CA ILE A 155 -19.93 -3.25 6.69
C ILE A 155 -19.57 -1.78 6.88
N ARG A 156 -18.64 -1.48 7.79
CA ARG A 156 -18.22 -0.11 8.10
C ARG A 156 -17.64 0.61 6.88
N ARG A 157 -16.88 -0.09 6.05
CA ARG A 157 -16.36 0.45 4.80
C ARG A 157 -17.47 0.93 3.87
N ARG A 158 -18.52 0.13 3.68
CA ARG A 158 -19.68 0.52 2.85
C ARG A 158 -20.41 1.74 3.41
N GLU A 159 -20.54 1.84 4.73
CA GLU A 159 -21.09 3.02 5.39
C GLU A 159 -20.23 4.26 5.11
N VAL A 160 -18.91 4.15 5.30
CA VAL A 160 -17.96 5.25 5.08
C VAL A 160 -17.98 5.71 3.63
N GLU A 161 -17.91 4.77 2.68
CA GLU A 161 -18.01 5.07 1.25
C GLU A 161 -19.34 5.75 0.90
N GLY A 162 -20.46 5.27 1.46
CA GLY A 162 -21.78 5.88 1.26
C GLY A 162 -21.89 7.30 1.82
N CYS A 163 -21.27 7.58 2.97
CA CYS A 163 -21.28 8.91 3.58
C CYS A 163 -20.33 9.90 2.91
N LEU A 164 -19.17 9.44 2.43
CA LEU A 164 -18.17 10.30 1.77
C LEU A 164 -18.44 10.48 0.27
N GLY A 165 -19.22 9.58 -0.36
CA GLY A 165 -19.42 9.53 -1.80
C GLY A 165 -18.30 8.80 -2.54
N GLY A 166 -17.67 7.82 -1.89
CA GLY A 166 -16.50 7.08 -2.36
C GLY A 166 -15.22 7.40 -1.59
N LEU A 167 -14.11 6.72 -1.93
CA LEU A 167 -12.79 6.97 -1.33
C LEU A 167 -11.96 7.99 -2.12
N GLU A 168 -12.36 8.31 -3.34
CA GLU A 168 -11.72 9.30 -4.21
C GLU A 168 -12.19 10.71 -3.88
N VAL A 169 -11.97 11.11 -2.63
CA VAL A 169 -12.41 12.39 -2.09
C VAL A 169 -11.24 13.17 -1.54
N VAL A 170 -11.32 14.49 -1.66
CA VAL A 170 -10.37 15.43 -1.09
C VAL A 170 -10.99 16.07 0.15
N PRO A 171 -10.52 15.73 1.36
CA PRO A 171 -10.94 16.40 2.58
C PRO A 171 -10.37 17.82 2.63
N ARG A 172 -11.15 18.75 3.19
CA ARG A 172 -10.73 20.11 3.52
C ARG A 172 -11.21 20.50 4.90
N ARG A 173 -10.42 21.32 5.59
CA ARG A 173 -10.83 21.92 6.87
C ARG A 173 -11.84 23.03 6.62
N VAL A 174 -12.96 23.00 7.34
CA VAL A 174 -14.02 24.03 7.29
C VAL A 174 -14.20 24.74 8.63
N SER A 175 -13.59 24.23 9.69
CA SER A 175 -13.54 24.86 11.01
C SER A 175 -12.11 24.78 11.58
N SER A 176 -11.75 25.77 12.39
CA SER A 176 -10.48 25.81 13.14
C SER A 176 -10.60 25.20 14.55
N LEU A 177 -11.80 24.74 14.94
CA LEU A 177 -12.00 24.07 16.22
C LEU A 177 -11.37 22.67 16.17
N GLU A 178 -10.30 22.48 16.94
CA GLU A 178 -9.67 21.17 17.07
C GLU A 178 -10.56 20.24 17.92
N PRO A 179 -10.77 18.99 17.49
CA PRO A 179 -11.55 18.02 18.25
C PRO A 179 -10.82 17.66 19.56
N PRO A 180 -11.50 17.62 20.70
CA PRO A 180 -10.90 17.12 21.93
C PRO A 180 -10.62 15.61 21.81
N GLY A 181 -9.53 15.15 22.43
CA GLY A 181 -9.26 13.72 22.63
C GLY A 181 -8.78 12.96 21.40
N LEU A 182 -8.20 13.63 20.40
CA LEU A 182 -7.57 12.95 19.26
C LEU A 182 -6.29 12.24 19.67
N ASP A 183 -6.16 10.98 19.26
CA ASP A 183 -4.88 10.27 19.32
C ASP A 183 -3.85 10.84 18.33
N ALA A 184 -2.60 10.41 18.47
CA ALA A 184 -1.49 10.89 17.64
C ALA A 184 -1.67 10.56 16.14
N GLN A 185 -2.34 9.45 15.80
CA GLN A 185 -2.56 9.08 14.41
C GLN A 185 -3.59 10.00 13.75
N ALA A 186 -4.71 10.26 14.43
CA ALA A 186 -5.72 11.19 13.98
C ALA A 186 -5.16 12.62 13.86
N GLN A 187 -4.31 13.06 14.79
CA GLN A 187 -3.64 14.35 14.69
C GLN A 187 -2.76 14.46 13.44
N ARG A 188 -1.97 13.42 13.11
CA ARG A 188 -1.15 13.39 11.88
C ARG A 188 -2.00 13.44 10.62
N VAL A 189 -3.07 12.64 10.55
CA VAL A 189 -4.01 12.65 9.42
C VAL A 189 -4.60 14.04 9.24
N LEU A 190 -5.10 14.67 10.31
CA LEU A 190 -5.64 16.01 10.23
C LEU A 190 -4.60 17.04 9.82
N ALA A 191 -3.37 16.96 10.32
CA ALA A 191 -2.26 17.82 9.91
C ALA A 191 -1.96 17.72 8.41
N ALA A 192 -2.15 16.53 7.81
CA ALA A 192 -1.98 16.29 6.38
C ALA A 192 -3.17 16.77 5.52
N VAL A 193 -4.32 17.10 6.12
CA VAL A 193 -5.48 17.67 5.39
C VAL A 193 -5.22 19.13 5.02
N ASP A 194 -4.88 19.34 3.74
CA ASP A 194 -4.58 20.65 3.15
C ASP A 194 -5.61 21.10 2.10
N GLY A 195 -6.63 20.31 1.82
CA GLY A 195 -7.65 20.61 0.80
C GLY A 195 -7.25 20.29 -0.64
N SER A 196 -6.04 19.74 -0.84
CA SER A 196 -5.52 19.33 -2.14
C SER A 196 -5.35 17.81 -2.25
N ARG A 197 -4.90 17.14 -1.18
CA ARG A 197 -4.65 15.69 -1.17
C ARG A 197 -5.91 14.85 -1.07
N ASP A 198 -5.98 13.75 -1.81
CA ASP A 198 -7.00 12.71 -1.62
C ASP A 198 -6.68 11.80 -0.41
N LEU A 199 -7.59 10.85 -0.10
CA LEU A 199 -7.42 9.95 1.04
C LEU A 199 -6.21 9.01 0.90
N GLU A 200 -5.87 8.58 -0.31
CA GLU A 200 -4.70 7.72 -0.56
C GLU A 200 -3.40 8.50 -0.35
N GLU A 201 -3.35 9.72 -0.85
CA GLU A 201 -2.21 10.63 -0.69
C GLU A 201 -1.96 11.00 0.77
N ILE A 202 -3.02 11.20 1.55
CA ILE A 202 -2.93 11.40 3.00
C ILE A 202 -2.43 10.12 3.69
N GLY A 203 -2.93 8.94 3.26
CA GLY A 203 -2.49 7.64 3.76
C GLY A 203 -1.01 7.39 3.51
N LEU A 204 -0.54 7.70 2.31
CA LEU A 204 0.86 7.66 1.92
C LEU A 204 1.72 8.55 2.81
N ALA A 205 1.30 9.81 3.04
CA ALA A 205 2.03 10.73 3.91
C ALA A 205 2.05 10.31 5.39
N CYS A 206 1.03 9.58 5.85
CA CYS A 206 0.89 9.17 7.25
C CYS A 206 1.32 7.73 7.53
N HIS A 207 1.70 6.95 6.51
CA HIS A 207 1.92 5.50 6.59
C HIS A 207 0.71 4.77 7.19
N LEU A 208 -0.49 5.09 6.68
CA LEU A 208 -1.74 4.49 7.11
C LEU A 208 -2.52 3.92 5.91
N PRO A 209 -3.22 2.78 6.08
CA PRO A 209 -4.10 2.30 5.03
C PRO A 209 -5.25 3.30 4.78
N THR A 210 -5.63 3.47 3.52
CA THR A 210 -6.61 4.46 3.07
C THR A 210 -7.92 4.42 3.86
N PHE A 211 -8.39 3.23 4.22
CA PHE A 211 -9.64 3.09 4.95
C PHE A 211 -9.59 3.69 6.36
N TRP A 212 -8.45 3.61 7.06
CA TRP A 212 -8.26 4.26 8.37
C TRP A 212 -8.31 5.79 8.25
N VAL A 213 -7.69 6.33 7.19
CA VAL A 213 -7.78 7.75 6.87
C VAL A 213 -9.24 8.15 6.61
N ALA A 214 -9.97 7.35 5.83
CA ALA A 214 -11.38 7.59 5.53
C ALA A 214 -12.25 7.64 6.80
N GLU A 215 -12.01 6.76 7.78
CA GLU A 215 -12.74 6.77 9.05
C GLU A 215 -12.46 8.02 9.89
N ILE A 216 -11.20 8.45 9.96
CA ILE A 216 -10.81 9.69 10.66
C ILE A 216 -11.45 10.90 9.97
N VAL A 217 -11.44 10.92 8.63
CA VAL A 217 -12.06 11.98 7.83
C VAL A 217 -13.58 12.00 8.04
N LEU A 218 -14.25 10.85 7.98
CA LEU A 218 -15.70 10.77 8.20
C LEU A 218 -16.09 11.29 9.57
N ARG A 219 -15.39 10.86 10.64
CA ARG A 219 -15.62 11.40 11.98
C ARG A 219 -15.49 12.92 12.01
N GLY A 220 -14.56 13.46 11.24
CA GLY A 220 -14.39 14.91 11.14
C GLY A 220 -15.48 15.63 10.36
N VAL A 221 -16.06 14.97 9.36
CA VAL A 221 -17.26 15.44 8.65
C VAL A 221 -18.48 15.41 9.57
N GLU A 222 -18.69 14.30 10.30
CA GLU A 222 -19.80 14.14 11.25
C GLU A 222 -19.73 15.17 12.40
N ALA A 223 -18.52 15.51 12.85
CA ALA A 223 -18.27 16.54 13.85
C ALA A 223 -18.26 17.97 13.27
N GLY A 224 -18.40 18.14 11.95
CA GLY A 224 -18.58 19.44 11.29
C GLY A 224 -17.32 20.30 11.12
N PHE A 225 -16.11 19.73 11.27
CA PHE A 225 -14.86 20.48 11.08
C PHE A 225 -14.10 20.12 9.79
N LEU A 226 -14.47 18.99 9.16
CA LEU A 226 -14.07 18.66 7.80
C LEU A 226 -15.26 18.71 6.86
N ALA A 227 -14.98 19.00 5.59
CA ALA A 227 -15.88 18.69 4.49
C ALA A 227 -15.10 17.93 3.42
N VAL A 228 -15.78 17.11 2.65
CA VAL A 228 -15.19 16.43 1.48
C VAL A 228 -15.75 17.02 0.20
N ARG A 229 -14.92 16.97 -0.84
CA ARG A 229 -15.35 17.15 -2.23
C ARG A 229 -14.83 15.95 -3.03
N PRO A 230 -15.45 15.60 -4.17
CA PRO A 230 -14.82 14.68 -5.10
C PRO A 230 -13.38 15.14 -5.40
N ALA A 231 -12.44 14.20 -5.44
CA ALA A 231 -11.22 14.43 -6.21
C ALA A 231 -11.67 14.87 -7.61
N ALA A 232 -11.02 15.91 -8.18
CA ALA A 232 -11.53 16.64 -9.34
C ALA A 232 -12.15 15.71 -10.40
N ALA A 233 -13.20 16.17 -11.11
CA ALA A 233 -13.88 15.42 -12.18
C ALA A 233 -12.85 14.77 -13.13
N GLY A 234 -12.51 13.53 -12.81
CA GLY A 234 -11.53 12.71 -13.48
C GLY A 234 -12.24 11.56 -14.17
N PRO A 235 -11.52 10.50 -14.57
CA PRO A 235 -12.07 9.34 -15.29
C PRO A 235 -13.30 8.65 -14.66
N ALA A 236 -13.74 9.03 -13.46
CA ALA A 236 -14.98 8.59 -12.84
C ALA A 236 -16.26 8.91 -13.66
N GLU A 237 -16.24 9.90 -14.57
CA GLU A 237 -17.34 10.15 -15.52
C GLU A 237 -17.15 9.45 -16.89
N MET A 238 -15.97 8.89 -17.14
CA MET A 238 -15.64 8.20 -18.40
C MET A 238 -16.10 6.74 -18.33
N SER A 239 -16.54 6.18 -19.47
CA SER A 239 -16.77 4.74 -19.54
C SER A 239 -15.46 3.97 -19.42
N ASP A 240 -15.52 2.74 -18.92
CA ASP A 240 -14.35 1.87 -18.73
C ASP A 240 -13.58 1.68 -20.05
N GLU A 241 -14.31 1.58 -21.16
CA GLU A 241 -13.73 1.46 -22.51
C GLU A 241 -12.93 2.70 -22.89
N LEU A 242 -13.45 3.90 -22.63
CA LEU A 242 -12.76 5.15 -22.95
C LEU A 242 -11.54 5.37 -22.05
N VAL A 243 -11.63 4.95 -20.77
CA VAL A 243 -10.49 4.95 -19.85
C VAL A 243 -9.37 4.07 -20.38
N LEU A 244 -9.69 2.86 -20.85
CA LEU A 244 -8.72 1.91 -21.41
C LEU A 244 -8.10 2.40 -22.72
N GLU A 245 -8.91 2.92 -23.65
CA GLU A 245 -8.44 3.51 -24.91
C GLU A 245 -7.44 4.65 -24.65
N ARG A 246 -7.80 5.58 -23.77
CA ARG A 246 -6.93 6.71 -23.44
C ARG A 246 -5.69 6.29 -22.67
N ALA A 247 -5.79 5.26 -21.83
CA ALA A 247 -4.62 4.69 -21.16
C ALA A 247 -3.66 4.06 -22.17
N GLU A 248 -4.17 3.34 -23.17
CA GLU A 248 -3.35 2.74 -24.23
C GLU A 248 -2.59 3.79 -25.05
N GLU A 249 -3.23 4.91 -25.38
CA GLU A 249 -2.57 6.05 -26.02
C GLU A 249 -1.41 6.57 -25.15
N LEU A 250 -1.66 6.82 -23.87
CA LEU A 250 -0.62 7.31 -22.94
C LEU A 250 0.53 6.31 -22.76
N VAL A 251 0.25 5.00 -22.73
CA VAL A 251 1.27 3.95 -22.69
C VAL A 251 2.12 3.97 -23.96
N THR A 252 1.49 4.19 -25.12
CA THR A 252 2.18 4.28 -26.41
C THR A 252 3.05 5.54 -26.51
N GLU A 253 2.57 6.66 -25.98
CA GLU A 253 3.32 7.92 -25.87
C GLU A 253 4.44 7.85 -24.81
N GLY A 254 4.45 6.82 -23.96
CA GLY A 254 5.42 6.65 -22.88
C GLY A 254 5.14 7.51 -21.65
N GLU A 255 3.93 8.06 -21.52
CA GLU A 255 3.43 8.86 -20.41
C GLU A 255 2.88 7.98 -19.27
N PHE A 256 3.73 7.12 -18.71
CA PHE A 256 3.30 6.04 -17.81
C PHE A 256 2.65 6.52 -16.50
N LYS A 257 3.11 7.62 -15.89
CA LYS A 257 2.47 8.14 -14.67
C LYS A 257 1.04 8.60 -14.95
N ARG A 258 0.81 9.30 -16.06
CA ARG A 258 -0.55 9.72 -16.45
C ARG A 258 -1.43 8.52 -16.79
N ALA A 259 -0.89 7.49 -17.44
CA ALA A 259 -1.60 6.25 -17.69
C ALA A 259 -1.98 5.55 -16.37
N TRP A 260 -1.06 5.51 -15.40
CA TRP A 260 -1.30 4.96 -14.07
C TRP A 260 -2.45 5.67 -13.36
N ASP A 261 -2.44 7.01 -13.33
CA ASP A 261 -3.48 7.81 -12.67
C ASP A 261 -4.86 7.60 -13.29
N LEU A 262 -4.89 7.42 -14.61
CA LEU A 262 -6.11 7.16 -15.36
C LEU A 262 -6.69 5.76 -15.06
N LEU A 263 -5.82 4.76 -14.92
CA LEU A 263 -6.20 3.38 -14.59
C LEU A 263 -6.51 3.19 -13.10
N ARG A 264 -5.96 4.01 -12.20
CA ARG A 264 -6.08 3.86 -10.74
C ARG A 264 -7.53 3.66 -10.25
N PRO A 265 -8.52 4.47 -10.66
CA PRO A 265 -9.93 4.26 -10.27
C PRO A 265 -10.55 2.98 -10.82
N LEU A 266 -10.11 2.52 -11.99
CA LEU A 266 -10.59 1.27 -12.58
C LEU A 266 -10.10 0.05 -11.77
N ARG A 267 -8.92 0.17 -11.15
CA ARG A 267 -8.32 -0.87 -10.30
C ARG A 267 -8.98 -1.02 -8.92
N SER A 268 -9.72 0.00 -8.46
CA SER A 268 -10.34 0.03 -7.14
C SER A 268 -11.80 -0.45 -7.15
N ARG A 269 -12.41 -0.64 -8.33
CA ARG A 269 -13.81 -1.06 -8.49
C ARG A 269 -13.96 -2.44 -9.15
N PRO A 270 -15.06 -3.16 -8.88
CA PRO A 270 -15.38 -4.37 -9.63
C PRO A 270 -15.67 -4.04 -11.10
N THR A 271 -14.97 -4.70 -12.02
CA THR A 271 -15.15 -4.54 -13.46
C THR A 271 -15.50 -5.87 -14.14
N HIS A 272 -15.96 -5.81 -15.39
CA HIS A 272 -16.10 -7.00 -16.21
C HIS A 272 -14.74 -7.64 -16.50
N ARG A 273 -14.74 -8.96 -16.74
CA ARG A 273 -13.53 -9.73 -16.97
C ARG A 273 -12.68 -9.18 -18.12
N ASP A 274 -13.31 -8.85 -19.24
CA ASP A 274 -12.59 -8.35 -20.42
C ASP A 274 -11.91 -7.00 -20.13
N THR A 275 -12.58 -6.12 -19.39
CA THR A 275 -12.03 -4.84 -18.90
C THR A 275 -10.83 -5.07 -17.97
N PHE A 276 -10.94 -6.04 -17.05
CA PHE A 276 -9.87 -6.40 -16.14
C PHE A 276 -8.66 -6.98 -16.88
N ASP A 277 -8.88 -7.94 -17.79
CA ASP A 277 -7.83 -8.59 -18.56
C ASP A 277 -7.08 -7.56 -19.45
N HIS A 278 -7.79 -6.61 -20.07
CA HIS A 278 -7.17 -5.53 -20.85
C HIS A 278 -6.38 -4.55 -19.97
N MET A 279 -6.92 -4.17 -18.81
CA MET A 279 -6.20 -3.31 -17.85
C MET A 279 -4.89 -3.96 -17.39
N GLU A 280 -4.91 -5.25 -17.04
CA GLU A 280 -3.71 -5.99 -16.62
C GLU A 280 -2.68 -6.09 -17.76
N GLU A 281 -3.11 -6.27 -19.00
CA GLU A 281 -2.21 -6.23 -20.16
C GLU A 281 -1.49 -4.88 -20.29
N LEU A 282 -2.23 -3.77 -20.11
CA LEU A 282 -1.64 -2.42 -20.14
C LEU A 282 -0.62 -2.22 -19.00
N LEU A 283 -0.95 -2.66 -17.77
CA LEU A 283 -0.03 -2.58 -16.63
C LEU A 283 1.24 -3.40 -16.88
N GLN A 284 1.12 -4.61 -17.45
CA GLN A 284 2.27 -5.45 -17.78
C GLN A 284 3.14 -4.84 -18.89
N ARG A 285 2.52 -4.19 -19.89
CA ARG A 285 3.23 -3.43 -20.93
C ARG A 285 3.99 -2.25 -20.33
N MET A 286 3.37 -1.51 -19.41
CA MET A 286 4.03 -0.41 -18.69
C MET A 286 5.23 -0.91 -17.89
N GLU A 287 5.08 -1.97 -17.12
CA GLU A 287 6.16 -2.57 -16.33
C GLU A 287 7.33 -2.99 -17.23
N THR A 288 7.03 -3.68 -18.33
CA THR A 288 8.05 -4.10 -19.30
C THR A 288 8.78 -2.91 -19.91
N ALA A 289 8.04 -1.84 -20.25
CA ALA A 289 8.63 -0.66 -20.86
C ALA A 289 9.50 0.13 -19.87
N VAL A 290 9.08 0.28 -18.62
CA VAL A 290 9.87 0.92 -17.56
C VAL A 290 11.14 0.11 -17.27
N ASN A 291 11.04 -1.21 -17.19
CA ASN A 291 12.21 -2.09 -17.00
C ASN A 291 13.22 -1.97 -18.15
N ARG A 292 12.76 -1.82 -19.41
CA ARG A 292 13.63 -1.59 -20.57
C ARG A 292 14.36 -0.25 -20.54
N ARG A 293 13.86 0.75 -19.80
CA ARG A 293 14.54 2.04 -19.60
C ARG A 293 15.71 1.96 -18.63
N GLY A 294 15.97 0.78 -18.04
CA GLY A 294 17.13 0.55 -17.19
C GLY A 294 16.99 1.15 -15.79
N ILE A 295 15.78 1.43 -15.33
CA ILE A 295 15.49 1.88 -13.96
C ILE A 295 15.64 0.68 -13.01
N GLY A 296 16.88 0.32 -12.71
CA GLY A 296 17.24 -0.83 -11.87
C GLY A 296 17.31 -0.49 -10.38
N GLY A 297 16.92 -1.44 -9.53
CA GLY A 297 16.88 -1.24 -8.07
C GLY A 297 18.23 -0.93 -7.41
N SER A 298 19.37 -1.20 -8.06
CA SER A 298 20.71 -0.89 -7.55
C SER A 298 21.15 0.56 -7.79
N LEU A 299 20.45 1.30 -8.67
CA LEU A 299 20.79 2.68 -9.00
C LEU A 299 20.49 3.61 -7.83
N VAL A 300 21.32 4.64 -7.68
CA VAL A 300 21.16 5.68 -6.67
C VAL A 300 20.60 6.93 -7.35
N PRO A 301 19.33 7.31 -7.08
CA PRO A 301 18.77 8.55 -7.59
C PRO A 301 19.38 9.76 -6.88
N ARG A 302 19.72 10.80 -7.63
CA ARG A 302 20.15 12.11 -7.12
C ARG A 302 19.23 13.20 -7.63
N ARG A 303 18.85 14.13 -6.74
CA ARG A 303 18.08 15.31 -7.13
C ARG A 303 18.96 16.28 -7.91
N LEU A 304 18.42 16.81 -8.99
CA LEU A 304 19.04 17.86 -9.79
C LEU A 304 18.56 19.23 -9.30
N ALA A 305 19.32 20.29 -9.55
CA ALA A 305 18.95 21.65 -9.13
C ALA A 305 17.57 22.10 -9.65
N ALA A 306 17.14 21.57 -10.80
CA ALA A 306 15.81 21.79 -11.35
C ALA A 306 14.67 21.25 -10.46
N ALA A 307 14.94 20.25 -9.62
CA ALA A 307 13.98 19.74 -8.63
C ALA A 307 13.65 20.77 -7.55
N ASP A 308 14.64 21.58 -7.17
CA ASP A 308 14.49 22.61 -6.13
C ASP A 308 13.91 23.92 -6.71
N ALA A 309 14.03 24.11 -8.03
CA ALA A 309 13.59 25.30 -8.76
C ALA A 309 12.25 25.11 -9.50
N ALA A 310 11.47 24.06 -9.21
CA ALA A 310 10.23 23.78 -9.91
C ALA A 310 9.15 24.86 -9.62
N ASP A 311 8.87 25.72 -10.62
CA ASP A 311 7.85 26.78 -10.53
C ASP A 311 6.41 26.25 -10.35
N ARG A 312 6.14 25.01 -10.76
CA ARG A 312 4.82 24.36 -10.61
C ARG A 312 4.89 23.31 -9.49
N PRO A 313 3.95 23.30 -8.53
CA PRO A 313 3.91 22.28 -7.49
C PRO A 313 3.79 20.90 -8.13
N LEU A 314 4.58 19.97 -7.59
CA LEU A 314 4.50 18.55 -7.96
C LEU A 314 3.22 17.94 -7.37
N GLU A 315 2.71 16.91 -8.03
CA GLU A 315 1.66 16.06 -7.46
C GLU A 315 2.12 15.50 -6.09
N PRO A 316 1.23 15.41 -5.09
CA PRO A 316 1.60 15.00 -3.73
C PRO A 316 2.40 13.69 -3.67
N GLU A 317 2.01 12.66 -4.43
CA GLU A 317 2.72 11.37 -4.47
C GLU A 317 4.12 11.49 -5.10
N VAL A 318 4.25 12.30 -6.16
CA VAL A 318 5.54 12.57 -6.82
C VAL A 318 6.46 13.34 -5.88
N ALA A 319 5.93 14.35 -5.18
CA ALA A 319 6.65 15.09 -4.15
C ALA A 319 7.07 14.18 -2.99
N TYR A 320 6.21 13.23 -2.59
CA TYR A 320 6.51 12.26 -1.54
C TYR A 320 7.70 11.38 -1.94
N VAL A 321 7.69 10.76 -3.13
CA VAL A 321 8.82 9.95 -3.62
C VAL A 321 10.09 10.81 -3.74
N LEU A 322 9.97 11.99 -4.36
CA LEU A 322 11.10 12.90 -4.51
C LEU A 322 11.72 13.26 -3.16
N SER A 323 10.91 13.51 -2.13
CA SER A 323 11.37 13.86 -0.78
C SER A 323 12.23 12.77 -0.10
N ARG A 324 12.14 11.50 -0.53
CA ARG A 324 12.98 10.39 -0.05
C ARG A 324 14.25 10.17 -0.90
N ILE A 325 14.37 10.83 -2.05
CA ILE A 325 15.59 10.81 -2.87
C ILE A 325 16.62 11.72 -2.20
N ASN A 326 17.58 11.13 -1.50
CA ASN A 326 18.62 11.85 -0.77
C ASN A 326 20.02 11.76 -1.41
N GLY A 327 20.14 11.10 -2.57
CA GLY A 327 21.42 10.92 -3.27
C GLY A 327 22.33 9.82 -2.75
N SER A 328 21.91 9.07 -1.73
CA SER A 328 22.69 8.00 -1.10
C SER A 328 21.99 6.64 -1.08
N TRP A 329 20.66 6.63 -1.00
CA TRP A 329 19.88 5.39 -1.00
C TRP A 329 19.67 4.87 -2.42
N THR A 330 19.64 3.55 -2.58
CA THR A 330 19.29 2.94 -3.87
C THR A 330 17.77 2.97 -4.11
N LEU A 331 17.34 2.82 -5.37
CA LEU A 331 15.93 2.70 -5.71
C LEU A 331 15.25 1.55 -4.96
N ARG A 332 15.92 0.42 -4.78
CA ARG A 332 15.42 -0.71 -3.98
C ARG A 332 15.15 -0.30 -2.53
N GLN A 333 16.09 0.42 -1.90
CA GLN A 333 15.94 0.86 -0.52
C GLN A 333 14.77 1.84 -0.36
N ILE A 334 14.64 2.80 -1.29
CA ILE A 334 13.52 3.75 -1.28
C ILE A 334 12.19 3.00 -1.49
N GLN A 335 12.14 2.03 -2.40
CA GLN A 335 10.94 1.23 -2.64
C GLN A 335 10.50 0.41 -1.41
N GLN A 336 11.43 -0.03 -0.56
CA GLN A 336 11.10 -0.81 0.64
C GLN A 336 10.49 0.04 1.77
N ILE A 337 10.72 1.35 1.77
CA ILE A 337 10.19 2.28 2.78
C ILE A 337 8.95 3.05 2.28
N VAL A 338 8.84 3.27 0.97
CA VAL A 338 7.70 3.95 0.36
C VAL A 338 6.55 2.95 0.19
N PRO A 339 5.36 3.17 0.78
CA PRO A 339 4.24 2.23 0.71
C PRO A 339 3.48 2.31 -0.62
N LEU A 340 4.21 2.21 -1.74
CA LEU A 340 3.67 2.20 -3.10
C LEU A 340 4.00 0.89 -3.80
N GLU A 341 3.11 0.45 -4.70
CA GLU A 341 3.38 -0.66 -5.59
C GLU A 341 4.65 -0.46 -6.42
N ALA A 342 5.32 -1.56 -6.75
CA ALA A 342 6.55 -1.55 -7.53
C ALA A 342 6.38 -0.78 -8.85
N LEU A 343 5.32 -1.08 -9.61
CA LEU A 343 5.04 -0.37 -10.87
C LEU A 343 4.73 1.11 -10.62
N HIS A 344 3.92 1.44 -9.60
CA HIS A 344 3.61 2.84 -9.27
C HIS A 344 4.87 3.64 -8.95
N PHE A 345 5.72 3.10 -8.08
CA PHE A 345 6.99 3.71 -7.73
C PHE A 345 7.87 3.89 -8.97
N ALA A 346 7.97 2.87 -9.83
CA ALA A 346 8.80 2.91 -11.01
C ALA A 346 8.31 3.95 -12.05
N VAL A 347 6.99 4.11 -12.26
CA VAL A 347 6.47 5.15 -13.15
C VAL A 347 6.64 6.56 -12.60
N ILE A 348 6.63 6.74 -11.26
CA ILE A 348 6.97 8.03 -10.64
C ILE A 348 8.45 8.35 -10.86
N VAL A 349 9.35 7.39 -10.62
CA VAL A 349 10.79 7.56 -10.85
C VAL A 349 11.07 7.87 -12.32
N ASP A 350 10.42 7.16 -13.24
CA ASP A 350 10.50 7.46 -14.68
C ASP A 350 10.08 8.90 -15.01
N ALA A 351 8.94 9.36 -14.46
CA ALA A 351 8.48 10.72 -14.67
C ALA A 351 9.46 11.77 -14.10
N LEU A 352 10.06 11.52 -12.94
CA LEU A 352 11.08 12.39 -12.34
C LEU A 352 12.34 12.49 -13.21
N VAL A 353 12.79 11.37 -13.79
CA VAL A 353 13.94 11.32 -14.69
C VAL A 353 13.64 12.04 -16.01
N ARG A 354 12.50 11.76 -16.64
CA ARG A 354 12.09 12.42 -17.91
C ARG A 354 11.95 13.93 -17.78
N ARG A 355 11.51 14.40 -16.61
CA ARG A 355 11.39 15.84 -16.30
C ARG A 355 12.73 16.50 -15.94
N GLY A 356 13.83 15.76 -15.90
CA GLY A 356 15.14 16.28 -15.53
C GLY A 356 15.23 16.73 -14.07
N LEU A 357 14.41 16.15 -13.18
CA LEU A 357 14.42 16.44 -11.75
C LEU A 357 15.34 15.47 -10.98
N VAL A 358 15.55 14.28 -11.53
CA VAL A 358 16.37 13.22 -10.94
C VAL A 358 17.29 12.62 -11.99
N GLU A 359 18.54 12.37 -11.62
CA GLU A 359 19.45 11.51 -12.36
C GLU A 359 19.64 10.18 -11.63
N LEU A 360 19.91 9.10 -12.38
CA LEU A 360 20.19 7.79 -11.82
C LEU A 360 21.68 7.49 -11.98
N VAL A 361 22.37 7.26 -10.86
CA VAL A 361 23.81 6.98 -10.84
C VAL A 361 24.03 5.51 -10.50
N ASP A 362 24.84 4.82 -11.29
CA ASP A 362 25.29 3.48 -10.97
C ASP A 362 26.47 3.57 -9.97
N PRO A 363 26.32 3.08 -8.73
CA PRO A 363 27.40 3.12 -7.74
C PRO A 363 28.60 2.25 -8.12
N SER A 364 28.43 1.30 -9.06
CA SER A 364 29.50 0.43 -9.56
C SER A 364 30.25 1.02 -10.77
N ALA A 365 29.72 2.08 -11.37
CA ALA A 365 30.44 2.85 -12.38
C ALA A 365 31.52 3.67 -11.68
N THR A 366 32.73 3.12 -11.62
CA THR A 366 33.95 3.86 -11.23
C THR A 366 33.93 5.21 -11.95
N PRO A 367 34.18 6.36 -11.29
CA PRO A 367 34.42 7.60 -12.03
C PRO A 367 35.65 7.33 -12.91
N GLY A 368 35.42 7.22 -14.22
CA GLY A 368 36.50 7.06 -15.18
C GLY A 368 37.48 8.21 -14.98
N GLY A 369 38.72 7.88 -14.65
CA GLY A 369 39.82 8.84 -14.71
C GLY A 369 39.98 9.35 -16.14
N GLY A 370 40.19 10.65 -16.27
CA GLY A 370 40.42 11.33 -17.55
C GLY A 370 39.92 12.75 -17.52
#